data_AF-A0A0E2D8T0-F1
#
_entry.id   AF-A0A0E2D8T0-F1
#
_cell.length_a   1.000
_cell.length_b   1.000
_cell.length_c   1.000
_cell.angle_alpha   90.00
_cell.angle_beta   90.00
_cell.angle_gamma   90.00
#
_symmetry.space_group_name_H-M   'P 1'
#
loop_
_entity.id
_entity.type
_entity.pdbx_description
1 polymer ?
#
loop_
_entity_poly.entity_id
_entity_poly.type
_entity_poly.pdbx_seq_one_letter_code
_entity_poly.pdbx_strand_id
1 'polypeptide(L)'
;MDDALRHKLLRILEENPEVNQREISEILGISLGKVNYCLKALMDKGWIKARNFKNSKHKLAYAYFLTPSGIEEKARITVRYLKLKMQEYEEIQKEIEELKKEIGEQ
;
A
#
# COMPACT_ATOMS: atom_id res chain seq x y z
N MET A 1 8.22 -7.18 -2.95
CA MET A 1 7.24 -6.09 -2.83
C MET A 1 7.98 -4.86 -2.36
N ASP A 2 7.98 -3.79 -3.15
CA ASP A 2 8.56 -2.50 -2.77
C ASP A 2 7.82 -1.87 -1.56
N ASP A 3 8.45 -0.87 -0.93
CA ASP A 3 7.90 -0.21 0.26
C ASP A 3 6.68 0.66 -0.07
N ALA A 4 6.55 1.15 -1.31
CA ALA A 4 5.41 1.95 -1.75
C ALA A 4 4.11 1.13 -1.77
N LEU A 5 4.13 -0.02 -2.43
CA LEU A 5 3.00 -0.93 -2.52
C LEU A 5 2.62 -1.47 -1.14
N ARG A 6 3.63 -1.78 -0.31
CA ARG A 6 3.41 -2.25 1.05
C ARG A 6 2.75 -1.18 1.93
N HIS A 7 3.24 0.05 1.88
CA HIS A 7 2.67 1.18 2.61
C HIS A 7 1.20 1.40 2.22
N LYS A 8 0.92 1.47 0.90
CA LYS A 8 -0.43 1.66 0.38
C LYS A 8 -1.37 0.52 0.80
N LEU A 9 -0.91 -0.73 0.69
CA LEU A 9 -1.72 -1.89 1.10
C LEU A 9 -2.04 -1.86 2.61
N LEU A 10 -1.05 -1.68 3.47
CA LEU A 10 -1.27 -1.59 4.92
C LEU A 10 -2.18 -0.40 5.30
N ARG A 11 -2.12 0.69 4.56
CA ARG A 11 -3.02 1.84 4.74
C ARG A 11 -4.47 1.50 4.36
N ILE A 12 -4.68 0.88 3.19
CA ILE A 12 -6.02 0.44 2.74
C ILE A 12 -6.65 -0.51 3.75
N LEU A 13 -5.89 -1.47 4.27
CA LEU A 13 -6.42 -2.46 5.23
C LEU A 13 -6.73 -1.84 6.61
N GLU A 14 -6.04 -0.77 7.00
CA GLU A 14 -6.35 -0.03 8.23
C GLU A 14 -7.61 0.83 8.06
N GLU A 15 -7.75 1.52 6.92
CA GLU A 15 -8.88 2.41 6.63
C GLU A 15 -10.17 1.64 6.32
N ASN A 16 -10.07 0.49 5.64
CA ASN A 16 -11.20 -0.37 5.31
C ASN A 16 -10.86 -1.85 5.51
N PRO A 17 -11.07 -2.40 6.72
CA PRO A 17 -10.82 -3.80 7.00
C PRO A 17 -11.66 -4.77 6.16
N GLU A 18 -12.84 -4.38 5.68
CA GLU A 18 -13.76 -5.27 4.94
C GLU A 18 -13.52 -5.28 3.42
N VAL A 19 -12.50 -4.55 2.96
CA VAL A 19 -12.13 -4.47 1.55
C VAL A 19 -11.81 -5.85 0.97
N ASN A 20 -12.41 -6.16 -0.17
CA ASN A 20 -12.17 -7.43 -0.85
C ASN A 20 -10.98 -7.34 -1.81
N GLN A 21 -10.44 -8.49 -2.21
CA GLN A 21 -9.24 -8.55 -3.04
C GLN A 21 -9.38 -7.88 -4.42
N ARG A 22 -10.60 -7.83 -4.98
CA ARG A 22 -10.86 -7.16 -6.27
C ARG A 22 -10.85 -5.64 -6.09
N GLU A 23 -11.45 -5.13 -5.02
CA GLU A 23 -11.36 -3.70 -4.68
C GLU A 23 -9.91 -3.27 -4.45
N ILE A 24 -9.11 -4.07 -3.72
CA ILE A 24 -7.68 -3.78 -3.56
C ILE A 24 -6.97 -3.76 -4.93
N SER A 25 -7.31 -4.69 -5.82
CA SER A 25 -6.73 -4.79 -7.17
C SER A 25 -7.00 -3.53 -8.00
N GLU A 26 -8.23 -3.02 -7.94
CA GLU A 26 -8.65 -1.79 -8.60
C GLU A 26 -7.96 -0.55 -7.98
N ILE A 27 -7.95 -0.42 -6.66
CA ILE A 27 -7.34 0.72 -5.96
C ILE A 27 -5.82 0.80 -6.21
N LEU A 28 -5.13 -0.34 -6.21
CA LEU A 28 -3.68 -0.40 -6.36
C LEU A 28 -3.21 -0.55 -7.81
N GLY A 29 -4.12 -0.74 -8.77
CA GLY A 29 -3.78 -0.95 -10.18
C GLY A 29 -2.91 -2.18 -10.42
N ILE A 30 -3.07 -3.23 -9.61
CA ILE A 30 -2.31 -4.49 -9.72
C ILE A 30 -3.25 -5.67 -9.94
N SER A 31 -2.75 -6.77 -10.51
CA SER A 31 -3.56 -7.97 -10.72
C SER A 31 -4.06 -8.59 -9.41
N LEU A 32 -5.23 -9.23 -9.46
CA LEU A 32 -5.81 -9.97 -8.32
C LEU A 32 -4.84 -11.03 -7.76
N GLY A 33 -4.08 -11.69 -8.62
CA GLY A 33 -3.03 -12.64 -8.22
C GLY A 33 -1.92 -11.97 -7.39
N LYS A 34 -1.49 -10.76 -7.79
CA LYS A 34 -0.49 -9.98 -7.04
C LYS A 34 -1.05 -9.51 -5.70
N VAL A 35 -2.33 -9.10 -5.64
CA VAL A 35 -3.01 -8.79 -4.36
C VAL A 35 -2.98 -10.00 -3.43
N ASN A 36 -3.42 -11.16 -3.90
CA ASN A 36 -3.46 -12.39 -3.10
C ASN A 36 -2.06 -12.77 -2.59
N TYR A 37 -1.04 -12.69 -3.45
CA TYR A 37 0.35 -12.91 -3.08
C TYR A 37 0.81 -11.95 -1.97
N CYS A 38 0.52 -10.65 -2.12
CA CYS A 38 0.88 -9.64 -1.12
C CYS A 38 0.20 -9.87 0.22
N LEU A 39 -1.12 -10.15 0.22
CA LEU A 39 -1.87 -10.43 1.44
C LEU A 39 -1.33 -11.66 2.17
N LYS A 40 -1.03 -12.75 1.44
CA LYS A 40 -0.38 -13.94 2.03
C LYS A 40 0.97 -13.59 2.65
N ALA A 41 1.82 -12.88 1.93
CA ALA A 41 3.12 -12.47 2.45
C ALA A 41 3.03 -11.58 3.70
N LEU A 42 1.99 -10.73 3.82
CA LEU A 42 1.75 -9.94 5.02
C LEU A 42 1.21 -10.78 6.19
N MET A 43 0.38 -11.79 5.91
CA MET A 43 -0.10 -12.76 6.90
C MET A 43 1.04 -13.64 7.41
N ASP A 44 1.91 -14.14 6.53
CA ASP A 44 3.05 -15.00 6.88
C ASP A 44 4.05 -14.26 7.78
N LYS A 45 4.19 -12.94 7.60
CA LYS A 45 4.97 -12.07 8.47
C LYS A 45 4.28 -11.72 9.79
N GLY A 46 3.02 -12.10 9.96
CA GLY A 46 2.21 -11.78 11.13
C GLY A 46 1.82 -10.30 11.23
N TRP A 47 1.92 -9.52 10.15
CA TRP A 47 1.56 -8.10 10.15
C TRP A 47 0.06 -7.87 9.96
N ILE A 48 -0.64 -8.82 9.34
CA ILE A 48 -2.10 -8.78 9.21
C ILE A 48 -2.71 -10.12 9.62
N LYS A 49 -3.99 -10.09 10.00
CA LYS A 49 -4.83 -11.28 10.21
C LYS A 49 -6.08 -11.17 9.37
N ALA A 50 -6.49 -12.28 8.75
CA ALA A 50 -7.77 -12.40 8.08
C ALA A 50 -8.81 -13.01 9.03
N ARG A 51 -10.00 -12.43 9.08
CA ARG A 51 -11.18 -12.98 9.74
C ARG A 51 -12.23 -13.31 8.70
N ASN A 52 -12.70 -14.55 8.70
CA ASN A 52 -13.74 -15.00 7.77
C ASN A 52 -15.10 -14.78 8.43
N PHE A 53 -15.96 -13.98 7.80
CA PHE A 53 -17.37 -13.96 8.16
C PHE A 53 -18.09 -15.04 7.35
N LYS A 54 -18.47 -16.15 8.01
CA LYS A 54 -19.43 -17.10 7.45
C LYS A 54 -20.83 -16.63 7.82
N ASN A 55 -21.49 -15.89 6.92
CA ASN A 55 -22.94 -15.73 6.98
C ASN A 55 -23.59 -16.57 5.87
N SER A 56 -24.57 -17.37 6.25
CA SER A 56 -25.15 -18.50 5.50
C SER A 56 -25.94 -18.15 4.23
N LYS A 57 -25.87 -16.90 3.74
CA LYS A 57 -26.64 -16.50 2.55
C LYS A 57 -25.82 -15.95 1.39
N HIS A 58 -24.74 -15.18 1.58
CA HIS A 58 -23.97 -14.67 0.44
C HIS A 58 -22.51 -14.35 0.80
N LYS A 59 -21.59 -14.90 -0.02
CA LYS A 59 -20.14 -14.63 -0.13
C LYS A 59 -19.28 -14.72 1.15
N LEU A 60 -18.14 -15.40 1.03
CA LEU A 60 -17.05 -15.34 2.00
C LEU A 60 -16.48 -13.91 1.99
N ALA A 61 -16.95 -13.05 2.89
CA ALA A 61 -16.33 -11.77 3.16
C ALA A 61 -15.14 -12.01 4.10
N TYR A 62 -13.94 -11.64 3.63
CA TYR A 62 -12.74 -11.62 4.45
C TYR A 62 -12.59 -10.19 4.97
N ALA A 63 -12.40 -10.04 6.28
CA ALA A 63 -11.91 -8.80 6.84
C ALA A 63 -10.44 -8.94 7.23
N TYR A 64 -9.62 -7.97 6.87
CA TYR A 64 -8.19 -7.93 7.14
C TYR A 64 -7.89 -6.88 8.21
N PHE A 65 -7.20 -7.30 9.27
CA PHE A 65 -6.85 -6.42 10.39
C PHE A 65 -5.34 -6.36 10.56
N LEU A 66 -4.79 -5.17 10.82
CA LEU A 66 -3.41 -5.05 11.25
C LEU A 66 -3.25 -5.63 12.65
N THR A 67 -2.16 -6.35 12.86
CA THR A 67 -1.70 -6.75 14.19
C THR A 67 -0.91 -5.61 14.83
N PRO A 68 -0.63 -5.66 16.15
CA PRO A 68 0.28 -4.68 16.77
C PRO A 68 1.65 -4.58 16.06
N SER A 69 2.22 -5.72 15.64
CA SER A 69 3.47 -5.73 14.86
C SER A 69 3.28 -5.16 13.45
N GLY A 70 2.11 -5.33 12.84
CA GLY A 70 1.76 -4.70 11.58
C GLY A 70 1.64 -3.19 11.65
N ILE A 71 1.10 -2.64 12.75
CA ILE A 71 1.03 -1.20 13.00
C ILE A 71 2.44 -0.63 13.14
N GLU A 72 3.29 -1.29 13.93
CA GLU A 72 4.69 -0.88 14.10
C GLU A 72 5.45 -0.89 12.77
N GLU A 73 5.30 -1.97 11.99
CA GLU A 73 5.98 -2.05 10.70
C GLU A 73 5.41 -1.03 9.71
N LYS A 74 4.09 -0.78 9.70
CA LYS A 74 3.50 0.28 8.87
C LYS A 74 4.16 1.62 9.18
N ALA A 75 4.37 1.97 10.45
CA ALA A 75 5.06 3.19 10.83
C ALA A 75 6.49 3.24 10.28
N ARG A 76 7.26 2.15 10.43
CA ARG A 76 8.63 2.04 9.90
C ARG A 76 8.68 2.19 8.38
N ILE A 77 7.79 1.52 7.65
CA ILE A 77 7.69 1.63 6.19
C ILE A 77 7.32 3.05 5.80
N THR A 78 6.40 3.70 6.53
CA THR A 78 5.97 5.08 6.25
C THR A 78 7.15 6.03 6.32
N VAL A 79 8.01 5.92 7.33
CA VAL A 79 9.23 6.74 7.45
C VAL A 79 10.17 6.51 6.25
N ARG A 80 10.42 5.25 5.87
CA ARG A 80 11.29 4.94 4.72
C ARG A 80 10.70 5.43 3.41
N TYR A 81 9.39 5.26 3.23
CA TYR A 81 8.69 5.68 2.02
C TYR A 81 8.63 7.20 1.89
N LEU A 82 8.43 7.93 3.00
CA LEU A 82 8.50 9.39 3.03
C LEU A 82 9.88 9.87 2.60
N LYS A 83 10.96 9.27 3.12
CA LYS A 83 12.33 9.63 2.73
C LYS A 83 12.54 9.46 1.21
N LEU A 84 12.08 8.36 0.65
CA LEU A 84 12.14 8.13 -0.81
C LEU A 84 11.36 9.22 -1.56
N LYS A 85 10.14 9.54 -1.11
CA LYS A 85 9.32 10.58 -1.75
C LYS A 85 9.93 11.97 -1.70
N MET A 86 10.64 12.30 -0.62
CA MET A 86 11.38 13.55 -0.52
C MET A 86 12.54 13.61 -1.53
N GLN A 87 13.28 12.50 -1.70
CA GLN A 87 14.35 12.43 -2.69
C GLN A 87 13.82 12.56 -4.12
N GLU A 88 12.76 11.82 -4.45
CA GLU A 88 12.10 11.93 -5.76
C GLU A 88 11.60 13.37 -6.00
N TYR A 89 11.05 14.03 -4.98
CA TYR A 89 10.62 15.42 -5.08
C TYR A 89 11.79 16.37 -5.37
N GLU A 90 12.90 16.24 -4.66
CA GLU A 90 14.10 17.05 -4.91
C GLU A 90 14.68 16.85 -6.32
N GLU A 91 14.64 15.61 -6.83
CA GLU A 91 15.06 15.29 -8.20
C GLU A 91 14.15 15.95 -9.24
N ILE A 92 12.83 15.82 -9.07
CA ILE A 92 11.84 16.45 -9.95
C ILE A 92 11.98 17.98 -9.92
N GLN A 93 12.22 18.58 -8.75
CA GLN A 93 12.46 20.02 -8.66
C GLN A 93 13.67 20.46 -9.47
N LYS A 94 14.77 19.71 -9.41
CA LYS A 94 15.97 20.02 -10.21
C LYS A 94 15.70 19.91 -11.70
N GLU A 95 15.02 18.85 -12.13
CA GLU A 95 14.64 18.64 -13.53
C GLU A 95 13.75 19.78 -14.04
N ILE A 96 12.76 20.22 -13.25
CA ILE A 96 11.92 21.36 -13.61
C ILE A 96 12.74 22.65 -13.78
N GLU A 97 13.69 22.92 -12.89
CA GLU A 97 14.55 24.10 -12.98
C GLU A 97 15.50 24.05 -14.18
N GLU A 98 15.93 22.86 -14.60
CA GLU A 98 16.68 22.67 -15.85
C GLU A 98 15.79 22.94 -17.07
N LEU A 99 14.59 22.35 -17.11
CA LEU A 99 13.63 22.54 -18.21
C LEU A 99 13.19 24.01 -18.37
N LYS A 100 12.99 24.74 -17.26
CA LYS A 100 12.68 26.19 -17.30
C LYS A 100 13.79 27.01 -17.96
N LYS A 101 15.06 26.69 -17.66
CA LYS A 101 16.22 27.35 -18.28
C LYS A 101 16.30 27.07 -19.77
N GLU A 102 15.94 25.85 -20.21
CA GLU A 102 15.92 25.49 -21.64
C GLU A 102 14.92 26.32 -22.44
N ILE A 103 13.75 26.62 -21.85
CA ILE A 103 12.69 27.41 -22.52
C ILE A 103 12.81 28.92 -22.28
N GLY A 104 13.80 29.37 -21.49
CA GLY A 104 14.03 30.79 -21.21
C GLY A 104 13.02 31.42 -20.24
N GLU A 105 12.27 30.61 -19.49
CA GLU A 105 11.44 31.09 -18.38
C GLU A 105 12.31 31.25 -17.13
N GLN A 106 12.42 32.48 -16.61
CA GLN A 106 13.05 32.79 -15.32
C GLN A 106 12.00 32.92 -14.22
#